data_AF-A0A3M1RR93-F1
#
_entry.id   AF-A0A3M1RR93-F1
#
_cell.length_a   1.000
_cell.length_b   1.000
_cell.length_c   1.000
_cell.angle_alpha   90.00
_cell.angle_beta   90.00
_cell.angle_gamma   90.00
#
_symmetry.space_group_name_H-M   'P 1'
#
loop_
_entity.id
_entity.type
_entity.pdbx_description
1 polymer ?
#
loop_
_entity_poly.entity_id
_entity_poly.type
_entity_poly.pdbx_seq_one_letter_code
_entity_poly.pdbx_strand_id
1 'polypeptide(L)'
;MKTALVILVLASLLLASTAWATCQYCGSRLICEGDSIATLLERCGAPLMTREVGLETREYLGHKTTQVVEQWFYQNPYGSIKAFRTYTIVGGKIVRIE
;
A
#
# COMPACT_ATOMS: atom_id res chain seq x y z
N MET A 1 34.80 -1.95 27.00
CA MET A 1 33.86 -0.80 26.88
C MET A 1 33.59 -0.42 25.42
N LYS A 2 34.61 -0.18 24.58
CA LYS A 2 34.41 0.13 23.14
C LYS A 2 33.66 -0.95 22.35
N THR A 3 33.94 -2.24 22.62
CA THR A 3 33.27 -3.36 21.95
C THR A 3 31.79 -3.47 22.29
N ALA A 4 31.41 -3.24 23.55
CA ALA A 4 30.01 -3.23 23.98
C ALA A 4 29.22 -2.07 23.34
N LEU A 5 29.86 -0.90 23.18
CA LEU A 5 29.27 0.24 22.49
C LEU A 5 28.98 -0.06 21.01
N VAL A 6 29.92 -0.72 20.33
CA VAL A 6 29.77 -1.10 18.90
C VAL A 6 28.64 -2.11 18.71
N ILE A 7 28.50 -3.10 19.60
CA ILE A 7 27.42 -4.10 19.54
C ILE A 7 26.06 -3.44 19.75
N LEU A 8 25.96 -2.48 20.68
CA LEU A 8 24.73 -1.74 20.95
C LEU A 8 24.27 -0.87 19.76
N VAL A 9 25.23 -0.25 19.07
CA VAL A 9 24.95 0.55 17.85
C VAL A 9 24.53 -0.34 16.69
N LEU A 10 25.13 -1.53 16.53
CA LEU A 10 24.76 -2.46 15.47
C LEU A 10 23.35 -3.05 15.69
N ALA A 11 23.00 -3.36 16.95
CA ALA A 11 21.68 -3.88 17.32
C ALA A 11 20.57 -2.85 17.08
N SER A 12 20.82 -1.57 17.32
CA SER A 12 19.84 -0.50 17.08
C SER A 12 19.57 -0.24 15.60
N LEU A 13 20.56 -0.43 14.71
CA LEU A 13 20.36 -0.32 13.26
C LEU A 13 19.45 -1.41 12.68
N LEU A 14 19.49 -2.62 13.25
CA LEU A 14 18.68 -3.75 12.79
C LEU A 14 17.18 -3.56 13.07
N LEU A 15 16.84 -2.83 14.13
CA LEU A 15 15.46 -2.57 14.57
C LEU A 15 14.71 -1.53 13.69
N ALA A 16 15.42 -0.75 12.87
CA ALA A 16 14.82 0.31 12.04
C ALA A 16 14.23 -0.21 10.70
N SER A 17 14.34 -1.51 10.41
CA SER A 17 14.04 -2.07 9.09
C SER A 17 12.59 -2.53 8.86
N THR A 18 11.69 -2.37 9.83
CA THR A 18 10.39 -3.07 9.80
C THR A 18 9.19 -2.25 9.30
N ALA A 19 9.39 -1.02 8.80
CA ALA A 19 8.31 -0.19 8.27
C ALA A 19 8.53 0.16 6.79
N TRP A 20 8.24 -0.80 5.90
CA TRP A 20 8.16 -0.52 4.47
C TRP A 20 6.69 -0.37 4.07
N ALA A 21 6.29 0.86 3.75
CA ALA A 21 5.10 1.06 2.94
C ALA A 21 5.37 0.44 1.56
N THR A 22 4.52 -0.46 1.11
CA THR A 22 4.68 -1.07 -0.22
C THR A 22 4.50 0.02 -1.28
N CYS A 23 5.51 0.22 -2.11
CA CYS A 23 5.47 1.15 -3.23
C CYS A 23 5.74 0.42 -4.55
N GLN A 24 5.09 0.85 -5.62
CA GLN A 24 5.28 0.31 -6.96
C GLN A 24 5.28 1.41 -8.02
N TYR A 25 5.90 1.12 -9.17
CA TYR A 25 5.93 2.03 -10.30
C TYR A 25 4.76 1.81 -11.26
N CYS A 26 4.15 2.91 -11.68
CA CYS A 26 3.28 3.02 -12.85
C CYS A 26 4.02 3.84 -13.91
N GLY A 27 4.71 3.14 -14.82
CA GLY A 27 5.68 3.78 -15.72
C GLY A 27 6.85 4.35 -14.92
N SER A 28 7.03 5.67 -14.95
CA SER A 28 8.08 6.38 -14.18
C SER A 28 7.58 6.99 -12.86
N ARG A 29 6.29 6.85 -12.53
CA ARG A 29 5.68 7.46 -11.35
C ARG A 29 5.50 6.41 -10.26
N LEU A 30 5.89 6.73 -9.03
CA LEU A 30 5.74 5.84 -7.88
C LEU A 30 4.33 6.00 -7.27
N ILE A 31 3.72 4.91 -6.83
CA ILE A 31 2.50 4.90 -6.02
C ILE A 31 2.73 4.00 -4.80
N CYS A 32 2.27 4.43 -3.63
CA CYS A 32 2.50 3.73 -2.37
C CYS A 32 1.20 3.49 -1.61
N GLU A 33 1.22 2.54 -0.68
CA GLU A 33 0.20 2.46 0.36
C GLU A 33 0.05 3.80 1.09
N GLY A 34 -1.20 4.20 1.37
CA GLY A 34 -1.57 5.48 1.95
C GLY A 34 -1.92 6.58 0.93
N ASP A 35 -1.48 6.44 -0.33
CA ASP A 35 -1.85 7.36 -1.41
C ASP A 35 -3.36 7.32 -1.69
N SER A 36 -3.88 8.43 -2.20
CA SER A 36 -5.31 8.57 -2.49
C SER A 36 -5.69 7.92 -3.82
N ILE A 37 -6.98 7.62 -4.01
CA ILE A 37 -7.53 7.25 -5.33
C ILE A 37 -7.18 8.29 -6.40
N ALA A 38 -7.25 9.59 -6.08
CA ALA A 38 -6.94 10.64 -7.03
C ALA A 38 -5.48 10.55 -7.51
N THR A 39 -4.55 10.31 -6.57
CA THR A 39 -3.13 10.10 -6.88
C THR A 39 -2.91 8.83 -7.70
N LEU A 40 -3.63 7.74 -7.39
CA LEU A 40 -3.58 6.49 -8.15
C LEU A 40 -4.01 6.72 -9.60
N LEU A 41 -5.15 7.39 -9.82
CA LEU A 41 -5.67 7.70 -11.16
C LEU A 41 -4.74 8.64 -11.93
N GLU A 42 -4.20 9.67 -11.27
CA GLU A 42 -3.26 10.62 -11.87
C GLU A 42 -1.96 9.92 -12.32
N ARG A 43 -1.45 8.99 -11.52
CA ARG A 43 -0.15 8.34 -11.77
C ARG A 43 -0.25 7.09 -12.63
N CYS A 44 -1.31 6.30 -12.47
CA CYS A 44 -1.47 4.99 -13.09
C CYS A 44 -2.57 4.94 -14.17
N GLY A 45 -3.39 5.98 -14.29
CA GLY A 45 -4.53 6.01 -15.20
C GLY A 45 -5.75 5.26 -14.65
N ALA A 46 -6.70 4.96 -15.54
CA ALA A 46 -7.91 4.24 -15.16
C ALA A 46 -7.63 2.73 -14.96
N PRO A 47 -8.27 2.07 -13.97
CA PRO A 47 -8.18 0.62 -13.81
C PRO A 47 -8.91 -0.09 -14.95
N LEU A 48 -8.53 -1.36 -15.19
CA LEU A 48 -9.27 -2.25 -16.08
C LEU A 48 -10.63 -2.65 -15.49
N MET A 49 -10.68 -2.81 -14.17
CA MET A 49 -11.87 -3.24 -13.45
C MET A 49 -11.79 -2.73 -12.01
N THR A 50 -12.95 -2.38 -11.45
CA THR A 50 -13.13 -2.13 -10.03
C THR A 50 -14.19 -3.06 -9.47
N ARG A 51 -14.05 -3.45 -8.20
CA ARG A 51 -15.02 -4.29 -7.50
C ARG A 51 -15.12 -3.85 -6.05
N GLU A 52 -16.33 -3.60 -5.57
CA GLU A 52 -16.60 -3.53 -4.14
C GLU A 52 -16.55 -4.95 -3.56
N VAL A 53 -15.68 -5.18 -2.58
CA VAL A 53 -15.44 -6.51 -2.00
C VAL A 53 -15.90 -6.63 -0.55
N GLY A 54 -16.30 -5.52 0.07
CA GLY A 54 -16.86 -5.55 1.41
C GLY A 54 -16.88 -4.20 2.09
N LEU A 55 -17.07 -4.24 3.41
CA LEU A 55 -17.10 -3.08 4.28
C LEU A 55 -16.11 -3.32 5.42
N GLU A 56 -15.29 -2.31 5.74
CA GLU A 56 -14.41 -2.30 6.90
C GLU A 56 -14.94 -1.31 7.93
N THR A 57 -15.16 -1.75 9.16
CA THR A 57 -15.54 -0.87 10.26
C THR A 57 -14.32 -0.57 11.11
N ARG A 58 -13.93 0.70 11.18
CA ARG A 58 -12.91 1.19 12.11
C ARG A 58 -13.55 1.94 13.25
N GLU A 59 -13.03 1.71 14.45
CA GLU A 59 -13.37 2.47 15.64
C GLU A 59 -12.22 3.42 15.96
N TYR A 60 -12.54 4.71 16.10
CA TYR A 60 -11.59 5.73 16.51
C TYR A 60 -12.22 6.59 17.60
N LEU A 61 -11.58 6.65 18.77
CA LEU A 61 -12.07 7.39 19.94
C LEU A 61 -13.54 7.06 20.31
N GLY A 62 -13.94 5.79 20.18
CA GLY A 62 -15.32 5.33 20.45
C GLY A 62 -16.31 5.59 19.31
N HIS A 63 -15.90 6.24 18.22
CA HIS A 63 -16.73 6.44 17.03
C HIS A 63 -16.43 5.36 15.99
N LYS A 64 -17.48 4.63 15.59
CA LYS A 64 -17.39 3.62 14.52
C LYS A 64 -17.69 4.26 13.17
N THR A 65 -16.77 4.10 12.24
CA THR A 65 -16.94 4.49 10.84
C THR A 65 -16.82 3.25 9.97
N THR A 66 -17.84 3.00 9.15
CA THR A 66 -17.82 1.94 8.15
C THR A 66 -17.42 2.53 6.82
N GLN A 67 -16.42 1.93 6.18
CA GLN A 67 -15.87 2.35 4.90
C GLN A 67 -15.98 1.21 3.90
N VAL A 68 -16.23 1.57 2.63
CA VAL A 68 -16.26 0.61 1.54
C VAL A 68 -14.83 0.12 1.26
N VAL A 69 -14.70 -1.19 1.05
CA VAL A 69 -13.48 -1.84 0.60
C VAL A 69 -13.63 -2.16 -0.88
N GLU A 70 -12.75 -1.60 -1.69
CA GLU A 70 -12.72 -1.81 -3.14
C GLU A 70 -11.43 -2.51 -3.55
N GLN A 71 -11.50 -3.28 -4.62
CA GLN A 71 -10.35 -3.84 -5.32
C GLN A 71 -10.32 -3.34 -6.75
N TRP A 72 -9.20 -2.74 -7.12
CA TRP A 72 -8.98 -2.15 -8.44
C TRP A 72 -7.88 -2.91 -9.16
N PHE A 73 -8.17 -3.34 -10.38
CA PHE A 73 -7.31 -4.23 -11.16
C PHE A 73 -6.68 -3.46 -12.32
N TYR A 74 -5.36 -3.55 -12.44
CA TYR A 74 -4.57 -2.98 -13.52
C TYR A 74 -3.82 -4.07 -14.27
N GLN A 75 -3.48 -3.81 -15.53
CA GLN A 75 -2.57 -4.67 -16.28
C GLN A 75 -1.21 -4.69 -15.57
N ASN A 76 -0.64 -5.87 -15.32
CA ASN A 76 0.72 -5.94 -14.84
C ASN A 76 1.70 -5.67 -15.99
N PRO A 77 2.52 -4.60 -15.94
CA PRO A 77 3.49 -4.30 -16.99
C PRO A 77 4.65 -5.30 -17.07
N TYR A 78 4.86 -6.12 -16.03
CA TYR A 78 5.99 -7.05 -15.93
C TYR A 78 5.59 -8.53 -15.85
N GLY A 79 4.30 -8.84 -15.98
CA GLY A 79 3.74 -10.19 -15.78
C GLY A 79 3.39 -10.93 -17.07
N SER A 80 3.19 -12.24 -16.98
CA SER A 80 2.48 -13.00 -18.02
C SER A 80 1.05 -12.48 -18.17
N ILE A 81 0.43 -12.71 -19.34
CA ILE A 81 -0.85 -12.11 -19.79
C ILE A 81 -2.02 -12.26 -18.77
N LYS A 82 -1.90 -13.11 -17.75
CA LYS A 82 -2.92 -13.38 -16.73
C LYS A 82 -2.66 -12.77 -15.34
N ALA A 83 -1.54 -12.07 -15.13
CA ALA A 83 -1.27 -11.41 -13.85
C ALA A 83 -1.86 -9.99 -13.86
N PHE A 84 -2.83 -9.74 -12.97
CA PHE A 84 -3.31 -8.39 -12.68
C PHE A 84 -2.54 -7.82 -11.49
N ARG A 85 -2.30 -6.52 -11.51
CA ARG A 85 -1.91 -5.79 -10.31
C ARG A 85 -3.18 -5.34 -9.59
N THR A 86 -3.27 -5.60 -8.30
CA THR A 86 -4.47 -5.31 -7.51
C THR A 86 -4.17 -4.27 -6.45
N TYR A 87 -5.00 -3.22 -6.39
CA TYR A 87 -4.97 -2.21 -5.35
C TYR A 87 -6.21 -2.39 -4.48
N THR A 88 -6.01 -2.68 -3.19
CA THR A 88 -7.10 -2.65 -2.21
C THR A 88 -7.23 -1.23 -1.69
N ILE A 89 -8.43 -0.68 -1.75
CA ILE A 89 -8.73 0.69 -1.38
C ILE A 89 -9.78 0.68 -0.26
N VAL A 90 -9.54 1.47 0.79
CA VAL A 90 -10.48 1.64 1.90
C VAL A 90 -10.62 3.13 2.17
N GLY A 91 -11.86 3.62 2.15
CA GLY A 91 -12.14 5.04 2.42
C GLY A 91 -11.39 5.99 1.49
N GLY A 92 -11.12 5.59 0.25
CA GLY A 92 -10.42 6.41 -0.74
C GLY A 92 -8.90 6.39 -0.69
N LYS A 93 -8.29 5.51 0.13
CA LYS A 93 -6.83 5.34 0.22
C LYS A 93 -6.40 3.92 -0.12
N ILE A 94 -5.25 3.79 -0.75
CA ILE A 94 -4.61 2.49 -0.99
C ILE A 94 -4.18 1.93 0.37
N VAL A 95 -4.65 0.74 0.71
CA VAL A 95 -4.23 0.04 1.94
C VAL A 95 -3.37 -1.18 1.66
N ARG A 96 -3.39 -1.68 0.41
CA ARG A 96 -2.58 -2.83 0.00
C ARG A 96 -2.35 -2.83 -1.51
N ILE A 97 -1.14 -3.24 -1.92
CA ILE A 97 -0.74 -3.44 -3.32
C ILE A 97 -0.28 -4.90 -3.49
N GLU A 98 -0.88 -5.61 -4.44
CA GLU A 98 -0.62 -7.03 -4.76
C GLU A 98 -0.26 -7.23 -6.24
#